data_AF-A0A816DCA0-F1
#
_entry.id   AF-A0A816DCA0-F1
#
_cell.length_a   1.000
_cell.length_b   1.000
_cell.length_c   1.000
_cell.angle_alpha   90.00
_cell.angle_beta   90.00
_cell.angle_gamma   90.00
#
_symmetry.space_group_name_H-M   'P 1'
#
loop_
_entity.id
_entity.type
_entity.pdbx_description
1 polymer ?
#
loop_
_entity_poly.entity_id
_entity_poly.type
_entity_poly.pdbx_seq_one_letter_code
_entity_poly.pdbx_strand_id
1 'polypeptide(L)'
;MDTLNMPSLITSPYSSVLTNASEQFCRVDDCSDSAYYYQAFRLKISITGYYSFKSISNIDTYGYMYNNSFVPPDPSQHLLASNNDDAGNQQFHLYIKLDTTSTYFLVVTTFNRNVTGPFSINVTGLGSVAFSPMNAS
;
A
#
# COMPACT_ATOMS: atom_id res chain seq x y z
N MET A 1 26.90 -6.57 30.82
CA MET A 1 26.53 -5.94 29.53
C MET A 1 25.34 -6.73 29.01
N ASP A 2 24.16 -6.12 29.08
CA ASP A 2 22.92 -6.75 28.65
C ASP A 2 22.82 -6.59 27.13
N THR A 3 22.87 -7.69 26.38
CA THR A 3 22.62 -7.66 24.94
C THR A 3 21.13 -7.40 24.74
N LEU A 4 20.76 -6.19 24.32
CA LEU A 4 19.40 -5.90 23.87
C LEU A 4 19.03 -6.89 22.76
N ASN A 5 18.18 -7.86 23.09
CA ASN A 5 17.64 -8.81 22.14
C ASN A 5 16.65 -8.06 21.25
N MET A 6 17.13 -7.51 20.13
CA MET A 6 16.28 -6.81 19.17
C MET A 6 15.33 -7.83 18.53
N PRO A 7 14.01 -7.58 18.55
CA PRO A 7 13.07 -8.49 17.92
C PRO A 7 13.38 -8.61 16.43
N SER A 8 13.46 -9.85 15.94
CA SER A 8 13.63 -10.14 14.52
C SER A 8 12.40 -9.65 13.74
N LEU A 9 12.62 -8.86 12.69
CA LEU A 9 11.54 -8.40 11.83
C LEU A 9 11.03 -9.53 10.92
N ILE A 10 9.73 -9.56 10.69
CA ILE A 10 9.04 -10.46 9.76
C ILE A 10 8.83 -9.74 8.44
N THR A 11 9.03 -10.46 7.33
CA THR A 11 8.70 -9.98 5.98
C THR A 11 7.41 -10.64 5.49
N SER A 12 6.44 -9.83 5.05
CA SER A 12 5.18 -10.28 4.44
C SER A 12 5.14 -9.81 2.98
N PRO A 13 5.51 -10.67 2.02
CA PRO A 13 5.48 -10.33 0.60
C PRO A 13 4.06 -10.48 0.03
N TYR A 14 3.76 -9.68 -0.99
CA TYR A 14 2.56 -9.81 -1.82
C TYR A 14 2.89 -9.41 -3.27
N SER A 15 2.33 -10.12 -4.26
CA SER A 15 2.55 -9.80 -5.68
C SER A 15 1.24 -9.88 -6.45
N SER A 16 1.06 -8.99 -7.42
CA SER A 16 -0.12 -8.92 -8.28
C SER A 16 0.19 -8.15 -9.57
N VAL A 17 -0.85 -7.84 -10.34
CA VAL A 17 -0.78 -7.10 -11.61
C VAL A 17 -1.94 -6.11 -11.71
N LEU A 18 -1.63 -4.87 -12.07
CA LEU A 18 -2.64 -3.91 -12.54
C LEU A 18 -2.89 -4.19 -14.01
N THR A 19 -4.16 -4.32 -14.41
CA THR A 19 -4.57 -4.60 -15.79
C THR A 19 -5.63 -3.60 -16.23
N ASN A 20 -6.01 -3.63 -17.52
CA ASN A 20 -7.11 -2.79 -18.01
C ASN A 20 -8.48 -3.17 -17.42
N ALA A 21 -8.58 -4.32 -16.75
CA ALA A 21 -9.77 -4.74 -16.01
C ALA A 21 -9.71 -4.35 -14.52
N SER A 22 -8.60 -3.79 -14.04
CA SER A 22 -8.53 -3.22 -12.70
C SER A 22 -9.45 -2.01 -12.61
N GLU A 23 -10.06 -1.82 -11.45
CA GLU A 23 -10.83 -0.60 -11.18
C GLU A 23 -9.96 0.64 -11.30
N GLN A 24 -10.61 1.76 -11.60
CA GLN A 24 -9.96 3.05 -11.70
C GLN A 24 -10.51 3.99 -10.65
N PHE A 25 -9.65 4.88 -10.17
CA PHE A 25 -10.02 5.96 -9.28
C PHE A 25 -9.28 7.24 -9.66
N CYS A 26 -9.74 8.35 -9.09
CA CYS A 26 -9.00 9.60 -9.08
C CYS A 26 -7.94 9.56 -7.97
N ARG A 27 -6.73 10.07 -8.23
CA ARG A 27 -5.74 10.24 -7.16
C ARG A 27 -6.07 11.47 -6.32
N VAL A 28 -5.54 11.50 -5.11
CA VAL A 28 -5.74 12.61 -4.15
C VAL A 28 -5.25 13.94 -4.70
N ASP A 29 -4.14 13.91 -5.43
CA ASP A 29 -3.45 15.05 -6.05
C ASP A 29 -3.85 15.30 -7.51
N ASP A 30 -4.55 14.35 -8.15
CA ASP A 30 -5.02 14.46 -9.53
C ASP A 30 -6.38 13.77 -9.70
N CYS A 31 -7.42 14.59 -9.57
CA CYS A 31 -8.83 14.20 -9.68
C CYS A 31 -9.49 14.80 -10.93
N SER A 32 -8.69 15.14 -11.95
CA SER A 32 -9.24 15.66 -13.21
C SER A 32 -9.91 14.58 -14.06
N ASP A 33 -9.55 13.31 -13.86
CA ASP A 33 -10.15 12.12 -14.49
C ASP A 33 -9.85 10.84 -13.68
N SER A 34 -10.76 9.86 -13.69
CA SER A 34 -10.58 8.54 -13.05
C SER A 34 -9.74 7.63 -13.95
N ALA A 35 -8.45 7.96 -14.12
CA ALA A 35 -7.57 7.29 -15.09
C ALA A 35 -6.45 6.45 -14.46
N TYR A 36 -6.55 6.14 -13.16
CA TYR A 36 -5.52 5.40 -12.43
C TYR A 36 -6.02 4.02 -12.03
N TYR A 37 -5.49 2.99 -12.69
CA TYR A 37 -5.74 1.60 -12.30
C TYR A 37 -5.21 1.35 -10.89
N TYR A 38 -5.99 0.69 -10.05
CA TYR A 38 -5.58 0.40 -8.69
C TYR A 38 -5.94 -1.01 -8.23
N GLN A 39 -5.30 -1.45 -7.15
CA GLN A 39 -5.74 -2.58 -6.35
C GLN A 39 -5.73 -2.17 -4.88
N ALA A 40 -6.87 -2.39 -4.20
CA ALA A 40 -7.02 -2.12 -2.79
C ALA A 40 -6.98 -3.42 -1.97
N PHE A 41 -6.39 -3.33 -0.79
CA PHE A 41 -6.28 -4.43 0.16
C PHE A 41 -6.77 -3.97 1.52
N ARG A 42 -7.65 -4.74 2.14
CA ARG A 42 -7.84 -4.67 3.58
C ARG A 42 -6.68 -5.40 4.26
N LEU A 43 -6.04 -4.77 5.23
CA LEU A 43 -4.91 -5.33 5.95
C LEU A 43 -5.35 -5.91 7.30
N LYS A 44 -4.72 -7.01 7.69
CA LYS A 44 -4.77 -7.54 9.06
C LYS A 44 -3.35 -7.56 9.65
N ILE A 45 -3.16 -6.76 10.69
CA ILE A 45 -1.89 -6.61 11.41
C ILE A 45 -1.87 -7.57 12.60
N SER A 46 -0.82 -8.36 12.75
CA SER A 46 -0.72 -9.33 13.85
C SER A 46 -0.08 -8.79 15.13
N ILE A 47 0.77 -7.75 15.02
CA ILE A 47 1.46 -7.13 16.17
C ILE A 47 1.49 -5.61 15.97
N THR A 48 1.08 -4.84 16.98
CA THR A 48 1.18 -3.37 16.94
C THR A 48 2.64 -2.94 16.85
N GLY A 49 2.98 -2.09 15.89
CA GLY A 49 4.36 -1.66 15.66
C GLY A 49 4.53 -0.79 14.44
N TYR A 50 5.79 -0.43 14.15
CA TYR A 50 6.14 0.22 12.89
C TYR A 50 6.34 -0.80 11.77
N TYR A 51 5.87 -0.44 10.60
CA TYR A 51 5.92 -1.25 9.39
C TYR A 51 6.46 -0.42 8.22
N SER A 52 7.37 -1.01 7.45
CA SER A 52 7.87 -0.47 6.18
C SER A 52 7.27 -1.25 5.03
N PHE A 53 6.46 -0.58 4.21
CA PHE A 53 5.87 -1.10 2.98
C PHE A 53 6.66 -0.53 1.80
N LYS A 54 7.21 -1.38 0.96
CA LYS A 54 7.94 -0.97 -0.25
C LYS A 54 7.40 -1.72 -1.45
N SER A 55 7.13 -1.00 -2.53
CA SER A 55 6.87 -1.66 -3.81
C SER A 55 8.16 -2.03 -4.53
N ILE A 56 8.03 -3.01 -5.42
CA ILE A 56 9.05 -3.45 -6.36
C ILE A 56 8.35 -3.70 -7.69
N SER A 57 8.69 -2.93 -8.71
CA SER A 57 8.12 -3.02 -10.04
C SER A 57 9.01 -2.35 -11.11
N ASN A 58 8.65 -2.58 -12.37
CA ASN A 58 9.14 -1.82 -13.53
C ASN A 58 8.23 -0.63 -13.90
N ILE A 59 7.07 -0.49 -13.24
CA ILE A 59 6.20 0.70 -13.38
C ILE A 59 6.43 1.65 -12.21
N ASP A 60 6.18 2.94 -12.44
CA ASP A 60 6.18 3.97 -11.40
C ASP A 60 4.96 3.79 -10.50
N THR A 61 5.17 3.32 -9.27
CA THR A 61 4.10 2.91 -8.36
C THR A 61 3.84 3.97 -7.30
N TYR A 62 2.56 4.14 -6.95
CA TYR A 62 2.12 5.04 -5.89
C TYR A 62 1.31 4.25 -4.87
N GLY A 63 1.74 4.31 -3.60
CA GLY A 63 1.04 3.69 -2.47
C GLY A 63 0.27 4.72 -1.65
N TYR A 64 -0.95 4.37 -1.26
CA TYR A 64 -1.76 5.11 -0.29
C TYR A 64 -2.17 4.20 0.87
N MET A 65 -2.01 4.67 2.11
CA MET A 65 -2.45 3.99 3.32
C MET A 65 -3.62 4.75 3.94
N TYR A 66 -4.69 4.03 4.25
CA TYR A 66 -5.91 4.57 4.85
C TYR A 66 -6.20 3.92 6.20
N ASN A 67 -6.82 4.68 7.09
CA ASN A 67 -7.45 4.17 8.31
C ASN A 67 -8.95 3.94 8.06
N ASN A 68 -9.53 2.92 8.67
CA ASN A 68 -10.98 2.66 8.77
C ASN A 68 -11.73 2.36 7.47
N SER A 69 -11.54 3.12 6.39
CA SER A 69 -12.13 2.87 5.08
C SER A 69 -11.31 3.50 3.95
N PHE A 70 -11.37 2.88 2.76
CA PHE A 70 -10.99 3.49 1.50
C PHE A 70 -12.25 3.73 0.67
N VAL A 71 -12.46 4.97 0.21
CA VAL A 71 -13.65 5.39 -0.54
C VAL A 71 -13.19 5.97 -1.88
N PRO A 72 -13.21 5.21 -2.99
CA PRO A 72 -12.66 5.67 -4.27
C PRO A 72 -13.21 7.03 -4.78
N PRO A 73 -14.51 7.36 -4.58
CA PRO A 73 -15.04 8.68 -4.94
C PRO A 73 -14.52 9.85 -4.09
N ASP A 74 -13.97 9.58 -2.90
CA ASP A 74 -13.33 10.56 -2.01
C ASP A 74 -11.98 10.00 -1.50
N PRO A 75 -10.96 9.97 -2.37
CA PRO A 75 -9.67 9.32 -2.07
C PRO A 75 -8.88 10.06 -0.99
N SER A 76 -9.31 11.26 -0.58
CA SER A 76 -8.69 12.03 0.51
C SER A 76 -9.18 11.58 1.89
N GLN A 77 -10.36 10.97 1.95
CA GLN A 77 -10.99 10.57 3.20
C GLN A 77 -10.18 9.49 3.91
N HIS A 78 -9.87 9.73 5.19
CA HIS A 78 -9.09 8.84 6.06
C HIS A 78 -7.69 8.46 5.58
N LEU A 79 -7.10 9.24 4.67
CA LEU A 79 -5.71 9.04 4.24
C LEU A 79 -4.76 9.27 5.42
N LEU A 80 -3.87 8.30 5.66
CA LEU A 80 -2.82 8.39 6.66
C LEU A 80 -1.48 8.80 6.06
N ALA A 81 -1.14 8.23 4.91
CA ALA A 81 0.13 8.46 4.23
C ALA A 81 0.04 8.08 2.77
N SER A 82 0.84 8.74 1.94
CA SER A 82 1.02 8.38 0.53
C SER A 82 2.45 8.72 0.09
N ASN A 83 3.00 7.93 -0.82
CA ASN A 83 4.33 8.17 -1.41
C ASN A 83 4.45 7.43 -2.75
N ASN A 84 5.31 7.89 -3.67
CA ASN A 84 5.56 7.27 -4.97
C ASN A 84 7.05 7.03 -5.32
N ASP A 85 8.01 7.46 -4.50
CA ASP A 85 9.43 7.48 -4.90
C ASP A 85 10.47 7.16 -3.80
N ASP A 86 10.07 7.09 -2.52
CA ASP A 86 10.99 6.95 -1.38
C ASP A 86 11.62 5.55 -1.22
N ALA A 87 11.24 4.55 -2.03
CA ALA A 87 11.94 3.25 -2.11
C ALA A 87 13.05 3.24 -3.16
N GLY A 88 13.25 4.32 -3.92
CA GLY A 88 14.12 4.37 -5.08
C GLY A 88 13.49 3.71 -6.32
N ASN A 89 14.05 3.98 -7.51
CA ASN A 89 13.52 3.48 -8.78
C ASN A 89 12.01 3.78 -8.99
N GLN A 90 11.51 4.93 -8.53
CA GLN A 90 10.11 5.35 -8.66
C GLN A 90 9.14 4.35 -7.99
N GLN A 91 9.55 3.81 -6.85
CA GLN A 91 8.75 2.90 -6.04
C GLN A 91 8.33 3.59 -4.76
N PHE A 92 7.08 3.38 -4.34
CA PHE A 92 6.62 3.92 -3.07
C PHE A 92 7.32 3.28 -1.88
N HIS A 93 7.52 4.08 -0.83
CA HIS A 93 7.87 3.62 0.50
C HIS A 93 6.98 4.29 1.54
N LEU A 94 6.26 3.48 2.31
CA LEU A 94 5.45 3.95 3.44
C LEU A 94 6.03 3.37 4.73
N TYR A 95 6.41 4.24 5.67
CA TYR A 95 6.87 3.85 7.01
C TYR A 95 5.88 4.36 8.05
N ILE A 96 5.07 3.46 8.62
CA ILE A 96 3.90 3.84 9.43
C ILE A 96 3.72 2.93 10.64
N LYS A 97 3.23 3.50 11.74
CA LYS A 97 2.82 2.74 12.93
C LYS A 97 1.40 2.23 12.76
N LEU A 98 1.23 0.91 12.84
CA LEU A 98 -0.06 0.24 12.73
C LEU A 98 -0.35 -0.55 14.01
N ASP A 99 -1.63 -0.66 14.37
CA ASP A 99 -2.08 -1.43 15.52
C ASP A 99 -3.01 -2.60 15.11
N THR A 100 -3.23 -3.53 16.03
CA THR A 100 -4.04 -4.74 15.78
C THR A 100 -5.55 -4.51 15.90
N THR A 101 -5.98 -3.34 16.38
CA THR A 101 -7.39 -3.01 16.66
C THR A 101 -8.05 -2.20 15.56
N SER A 102 -7.24 -1.46 14.80
CA SER A 102 -7.65 -0.66 13.66
C SER A 102 -7.76 -1.51 12.39
N THR A 103 -8.64 -1.11 11.48
CA THR A 103 -8.68 -1.66 10.12
C THR A 103 -7.95 -0.71 9.19
N TYR A 104 -6.97 -1.20 8.45
CA TYR A 104 -6.22 -0.40 7.49
C TYR A 104 -6.45 -0.88 6.06
N PHE A 105 -6.29 0.04 5.11
CA PHE A 105 -6.35 -0.27 3.70
C PHE A 105 -5.11 0.25 3.00
N LEU A 106 -4.50 -0.62 2.20
CA LEU A 106 -3.44 -0.24 1.28
C LEU A 106 -4.02 -0.19 -0.12
N VAL A 107 -3.79 0.91 -0.82
CA VAL A 107 -4.08 1.04 -2.25
C VAL A 107 -2.76 1.15 -2.99
N VAL A 108 -2.57 0.27 -3.98
CA VAL A 108 -1.46 0.35 -4.92
C VAL A 108 -2.00 0.82 -6.26
N THR A 109 -1.41 1.87 -6.79
CA THR A 109 -1.69 2.43 -8.10
C THR A 109 -0.39 2.89 -8.76
N THR A 110 -0.49 3.72 -9.80
CA THR A 110 0.63 4.23 -10.59
C THR A 110 0.70 5.75 -10.52
N PHE A 111 1.91 6.31 -10.68
CA PHE A 111 2.08 7.75 -10.75
C PHE A 111 1.54 8.33 -12.07
N ASN A 112 1.67 7.56 -13.16
CA ASN A 112 1.20 7.97 -14.49
C ASN A 112 -0.16 7.33 -14.81
N ARG A 113 -1.02 8.08 -15.50
CA ARG A 113 -2.35 7.62 -15.94
C ARG A 113 -2.25 6.44 -16.89
N ASN A 114 -3.27 5.58 -16.88
CA ASN A 114 -3.44 4.45 -17.81
C ASN A 114 -2.26 3.47 -17.86
N VAL A 115 -1.44 3.43 -16.80
CA VAL A 115 -0.33 2.48 -16.69
C VAL A 115 -0.79 1.21 -16.01
N THR A 116 -0.47 0.08 -16.63
CA THR A 116 -0.69 -1.28 -16.14
C THR A 116 0.65 -2.00 -16.02
N GLY A 117 0.70 -3.06 -15.21
CA GLY A 117 1.92 -3.83 -15.04
C GLY A 117 1.95 -4.62 -13.74
N PRO A 118 2.89 -5.58 -13.63
CA PRO A 118 3.09 -6.36 -12.42
C PRO A 118 3.67 -5.48 -11.32
N PHE A 119 3.33 -5.77 -10.08
CA PHE A 119 3.98 -5.17 -8.92
C PHE A 119 4.11 -6.20 -7.79
N SER A 120 5.09 -5.97 -6.93
CA SER A 120 5.21 -6.65 -5.64
C SER A 120 5.31 -5.64 -4.52
N ILE A 121 4.94 -6.07 -3.31
CA ILE A 121 5.04 -5.30 -2.08
C ILE A 121 5.82 -6.17 -1.09
N ASN A 122 6.88 -5.62 -0.51
CA ASN A 122 7.54 -6.21 0.63
C ASN A 122 7.21 -5.37 1.87
N VAL A 123 6.60 -6.02 2.87
CA VAL A 123 6.29 -5.38 4.14
C VAL A 123 7.17 -5.95 5.22
N THR A 124 7.90 -5.10 5.94
CA THR A 124 8.75 -5.51 7.07
C THR A 124 8.27 -4.86 8.36
N GLY A 125 8.16 -5.63 9.44
CA GLY A 125 7.71 -5.14 10.74
C GLY A 125 7.80 -6.19 11.83
N LEU A 126 7.30 -5.87 13.04
CA LEU A 126 7.38 -6.76 14.21
C LEU A 126 6.51 -8.01 14.07
N GLY A 127 5.41 -7.95 13.32
CA GLY A 127 4.52 -9.07 13.04
C GLY A 127 4.24 -9.25 11.55
N SER A 128 3.51 -10.30 11.18
CA SER A 128 3.01 -10.48 9.81
C SER A 128 1.88 -9.50 9.46
N VAL A 129 1.76 -9.20 8.18
CA VAL A 129 0.65 -8.47 7.57
C VAL A 129 -0.03 -9.39 6.57
N ALA A 130 -1.33 -9.63 6.75
CA ALA A 130 -2.13 -10.35 5.77
C ALA A 130 -2.89 -9.38 4.87
N PHE A 131 -2.84 -9.63 3.56
CA PHE A 131 -3.52 -8.86 2.54
C PHE A 131 -4.83 -9.57 2.17
N SER A 132 -5.95 -8.86 2.26
CA SER A 132 -7.24 -9.31 1.74
C SER A 132 -7.64 -8.39 0.59
N PRO A 133 -7.45 -8.81 -0.67
CA PRO A 133 -7.87 -8.03 -1.83
C PRO A 133 -9.34 -7.66 -1.70
N MET A 134 -9.64 -6.38 -1.88
CA MET A 134 -11.02 -5.93 -2.06
C MET A 134 -11.32 -6.21 -3.52
N ASN A 135 -11.95 -7.36 -3.81
CA ASN A 135 -12.25 -7.76 -5.18
C ASN A 135 -12.95 -6.61 -5.91
N ALA A 136 -12.47 -6.30 -7.11
CA ALA A 136 -13.26 -5.62 -8.12
C ALA A 136 -14.41 -6.56 -8.49
N SER A 137 -15.65 -6.11 -8.30
CA SER A 137 -16.85 -6.82 -8.70
C SER A 137 -16.94 -7.01 -10.21
#